data_AF-A0A165HEC0-F1
#
_entry.id   AF-A0A165HEC0-F1
#
_cell.length_a   1.000
_cell.length_b   1.000
_cell.length_c   1.000
_cell.angle_alpha   90.00
_cell.angle_beta   90.00
_cell.angle_gamma   90.00
#
_symmetry.space_group_name_H-M   'P 1'
#
loop_
_entity.id
_entity.type
_entity.pdbx_description
1 polymer ?
#
loop_
_entity_poly.entity_id
_entity_poly.type
_entity_poly.pdbx_seq_one_letter_code
_entity_poly.pdbx_strand_id
1 'polypeptide(L)'
;MYDVEPITPAQTTFLKLLDAYLQTRKGVPDTATYAFLVTAARSLLSYCQSSLRAALDASVEPGSGRSIIPQRDASVPPATDARLPKVCEAVVLVCQCLVVLLLQEEETSARVLKPALLEDGTLELQIDTMRLLDAFLPRVSLHAAPNTDLSGFAYVKRDLVRVLGTLAYEDRDVQDRIRAAGGVQVVLNLCVEDARNPYLREHAILALRNLLKDNTENQQILEELKLTGVEDASGILRDVRRGARP
;
A
#
# COMPACT_ATOMS: atom_id res chain seq x y z
N MET A 1 -3.73 7.80 -31.42
CA MET A 1 -4.16 7.02 -30.25
C MET A 1 -4.44 8.05 -29.16
N TYR A 2 -5.70 8.27 -28.78
CA TYR A 2 -6.03 9.26 -27.75
C TYR A 2 -5.39 8.80 -26.43
N ASP A 3 -4.52 9.63 -25.87
CA ASP A 3 -3.91 9.40 -24.56
C ASP A 3 -5.03 9.59 -23.52
N VAL A 4 -5.68 8.49 -23.13
CA VAL A 4 -6.84 8.52 -22.23
C VAL A 4 -6.34 8.94 -20.85
N GLU A 5 -6.84 10.07 -20.36
CA GLU A 5 -6.55 10.54 -19.00
C GLU A 5 -7.01 9.47 -17.99
N PRO A 6 -6.13 8.96 -17.11
CA PRO A 6 -6.47 7.86 -16.20
C PRO A 6 -7.53 8.27 -15.17
N ILE A 7 -7.51 9.55 -14.78
CA ILE A 7 -8.57 10.18 -14.02
C ILE A 7 -8.69 11.66 -14.36
N THR A 8 -9.88 12.07 -14.76
CA THR A 8 -10.24 13.46 -15.07
C THR A 8 -10.58 14.24 -13.79
N PRO A 9 -10.47 15.58 -13.79
CA PRO A 9 -10.90 16.42 -12.66
C PRO A 9 -12.38 16.21 -12.25
N ALA A 10 -13.25 15.91 -13.22
CA ALA A 10 -14.66 15.63 -12.96
C ALA A 10 -14.84 14.29 -12.21
N GLN A 11 -14.07 13.26 -12.56
CA GLN A 11 -14.07 11.98 -11.85
C GLN A 11 -13.51 12.13 -10.42
N THR A 12 -12.44 12.89 -10.22
CA THR A 12 -11.94 13.18 -8.86
C THR A 12 -12.98 13.92 -8.02
N THR A 13 -13.68 14.89 -8.62
CA THR A 13 -14.77 15.61 -7.93
C THR A 13 -15.92 14.67 -7.58
N PHE A 14 -16.30 13.77 -8.49
CA PHE A 14 -17.30 12.75 -8.22
C PHE A 14 -16.89 11.83 -7.05
N LEU A 15 -15.65 11.36 -7.00
CA LEU A 15 -15.14 10.54 -5.90
C LEU A 15 -15.19 11.28 -4.55
N LYS A 16 -14.88 12.59 -4.53
CA LYS A 16 -15.00 13.42 -3.32
C LYS A 16 -16.45 13.54 -2.84
N LEU A 17 -17.38 13.74 -3.76
CA LEU A 17 -18.81 13.80 -3.43
C LEU A 17 -19.34 12.43 -2.98
N LEU A 18 -18.87 11.35 -3.61
CA LEU A 18 -19.24 9.98 -3.24
C LEU A 18 -18.74 9.65 -1.82
N ASP A 19 -17.48 9.97 -1.50
CA ASP A 19 -16.93 9.79 -0.15
C ASP A 19 -17.75 10.53 0.90
N ALA A 20 -18.02 11.83 0.69
CA ALA A 20 -18.85 12.64 1.59
C ALA A 20 -20.29 12.08 1.73
N TYR A 21 -20.86 11.59 0.62
CA TYR A 21 -22.18 10.97 0.63
C TYR A 21 -22.20 9.67 1.42
N LEU A 22 -21.22 8.77 1.23
CA LEU A 22 -21.13 7.49 1.94
C LEU A 22 -20.91 7.68 3.44
N GLN A 23 -20.15 8.70 3.85
CA GLN A 23 -19.92 9.01 5.26
C GLN A 23 -21.17 9.52 5.99
N THR A 24 -22.09 10.18 5.28
CA THR A 24 -23.29 10.80 5.88
C THR A 24 -24.54 9.95 5.73
N ARG A 25 -24.53 8.99 4.80
CA ARG A 25 -25.65 8.12 4.50
C ARG A 25 -25.92 7.14 5.64
N LYS A 26 -27.21 6.84 5.84
CA LYS A 26 -27.68 5.70 6.63
C LYS A 26 -28.17 4.60 5.68
N GLY A 27 -27.70 3.36 5.89
CA GLY A 27 -28.16 2.18 5.17
C GLY A 27 -27.28 1.75 4.00
N VAL A 28 -27.54 0.52 3.52
CA VAL A 28 -26.71 -0.20 2.55
C VAL A 28 -26.76 0.47 1.16
N PRO A 29 -25.61 0.74 0.50
CA PRO A 29 -25.54 1.18 -0.89
C PRO A 29 -26.19 0.22 -1.89
N ASP A 30 -26.44 0.70 -3.10
CA ASP A 30 -26.87 -0.17 -4.19
C ASP A 30 -25.71 -0.99 -4.76
N THR A 31 -26.02 -2.09 -5.46
CA THR A 31 -25.03 -2.97 -6.09
C THR A 31 -24.14 -2.23 -7.10
N ALA A 32 -24.68 -1.20 -7.75
CA ALA A 32 -23.94 -0.38 -8.71
C ALA A 32 -22.81 0.41 -8.04
N THR A 33 -23.02 0.94 -6.84
CA THR A 33 -21.99 1.62 -6.06
C THR A 33 -20.83 0.69 -5.73
N TYR A 34 -21.12 -0.53 -5.28
CA TYR A 34 -20.09 -1.54 -5.00
C TYR A 34 -19.29 -1.90 -6.26
N ALA A 35 -19.98 -2.23 -7.35
CA ALA A 35 -19.35 -2.59 -8.61
C ALA A 35 -18.47 -1.46 -9.18
N PHE A 36 -18.94 -0.21 -9.06
CA PHE A 36 -18.18 0.97 -9.44
C PHE A 36 -16.88 1.08 -8.61
N LEU A 37 -16.95 0.98 -7.28
CA LEU A 37 -15.79 1.14 -6.42
C LEU A 37 -14.75 0.02 -6.60
N VAL A 38 -15.19 -1.22 -6.78
CA VAL A 38 -14.28 -2.36 -7.10
C VAL A 38 -13.57 -2.12 -8.43
N THR A 39 -14.32 -1.74 -9.47
CA THR A 39 -13.76 -1.45 -10.80
C THR A 39 -12.79 -0.26 -10.76
N ALA A 40 -13.15 0.80 -10.04
CA ALA A 40 -12.31 1.98 -9.86
C ALA A 40 -11.03 1.64 -9.10
N ALA A 41 -11.12 0.90 -7.99
CA ALA A 41 -9.96 0.45 -7.21
C ALA A 41 -8.98 -0.33 -8.10
N ARG A 42 -9.48 -1.34 -8.80
CA ARG A 42 -8.66 -2.17 -9.70
C ARG A 42 -7.98 -1.34 -10.80
N SER A 43 -8.73 -0.48 -11.47
CA SER A 43 -8.22 0.34 -12.58
C SER A 43 -7.12 1.29 -12.10
N LEU A 44 -7.38 2.04 -11.03
CA LEU A 44 -6.44 3.02 -10.49
C LEU A 44 -5.19 2.35 -9.90
N LEU A 45 -5.34 1.25 -9.18
CA LEU A 45 -4.20 0.48 -8.65
C LEU A 45 -3.36 -0.12 -9.78
N SER A 46 -3.97 -0.65 -10.83
CA SER A 46 -3.25 -1.20 -11.99
C SER A 46 -2.42 -0.12 -12.70
N TYR A 47 -2.99 1.07 -12.84
CA TYR A 47 -2.27 2.23 -13.37
C TYR A 47 -1.11 2.65 -12.46
N CYS A 48 -1.36 2.77 -11.16
CA CYS A 48 -0.32 3.08 -10.17
C CYS A 48 0.84 2.10 -10.27
N GLN A 49 0.58 0.78 -10.27
CA GLN A 49 1.63 -0.21 -10.38
C GLN A 49 2.43 -0.09 -11.68
N SER A 50 1.74 0.07 -12.81
CA SER A 50 2.40 0.19 -14.12
C SER A 50 3.32 1.41 -14.17
N SER A 51 2.86 2.53 -13.62
CA SER A 51 3.63 3.78 -13.54
C SER A 51 4.82 3.68 -12.58
N LEU A 52 4.62 3.07 -11.40
CA LEU A 52 5.66 2.87 -10.40
C LEU A 52 6.76 1.92 -10.90
N ARG A 53 6.38 0.80 -11.56
CA ARG A 53 7.34 -0.14 -12.16
C ARG A 53 8.15 0.55 -13.24
N ALA A 54 7.51 1.25 -14.18
CA ALA A 54 8.21 1.99 -15.23
C ALA A 54 9.22 3.01 -14.65
N ALA A 55 8.84 3.73 -13.59
CA ALA A 55 9.72 4.69 -12.92
C ALA A 55 10.91 4.02 -12.20
N LEU A 56 10.67 2.88 -11.56
CA LEU A 56 11.73 2.11 -10.89
C LEU A 56 12.67 1.45 -11.91
N ASP A 57 12.15 0.88 -12.99
CA ASP A 57 12.95 0.24 -14.04
C ASP A 57 13.80 1.25 -14.80
N ALA A 58 13.25 2.43 -15.12
CA ALA A 58 14.01 3.52 -15.73
C ALA A 58 15.16 4.03 -14.85
N SER A 59 15.12 3.78 -13.54
CA SER A 59 16.20 4.12 -12.62
C SER A 59 17.34 3.11 -12.58
N VAL A 60 17.18 1.95 -13.23
CA VAL A 60 18.18 0.88 -13.33
C VAL A 60 18.80 0.94 -14.74
N GLU A 61 19.84 1.77 -14.91
CA GLU A 61 20.58 1.90 -16.18
C GLU A 61 21.09 0.53 -16.69
N PRO A 62 20.75 0.11 -17.91
CA PRO A 62 21.24 -1.15 -18.48
C PRO A 62 22.68 -1.00 -18.96
N GLY A 63 23.64 -1.30 -18.07
CA GLY A 63 25.01 -1.64 -18.43
C GLY A 63 26.04 -0.52 -18.30
N SER A 64 26.68 -0.44 -17.13
CA SER A 64 28.08 -0.01 -17.07
C SER A 64 28.92 -1.05 -16.35
N GLY A 65 29.66 -1.84 -17.14
CA GLY A 65 30.74 -2.73 -16.67
C GLY A 65 31.96 -1.97 -16.12
N ARG A 66 31.76 -0.80 -15.53
CA ARG A 66 32.78 -0.05 -14.79
C ARG A 66 32.11 0.61 -13.60
N SER A 67 32.50 0.15 -12.42
CA SER A 67 32.24 0.77 -11.13
C SER A 67 32.62 2.26 -11.16
N ILE A 68 31.65 3.11 -11.49
CA ILE A 68 31.53 4.47 -11.00
C ILE A 68 30.09 4.55 -10.55
N ILE A 69 29.83 4.16 -9.30
CA ILE A 69 28.50 4.23 -8.69
C ILE A 69 28.09 5.72 -8.75
N PRO A 70 27.08 6.13 -9.54
CA PRO A 70 26.43 7.39 -9.26
C PRO A 70 25.72 7.15 -7.92
N GLN A 71 26.20 7.77 -6.84
CA GLN A 71 25.47 7.79 -5.59
C GLN A 71 24.14 8.50 -5.86
N ARG A 72 23.10 7.72 -6.17
CA ARG A 72 21.75 8.23 -6.29
C ARG A 72 21.37 8.82 -4.95
N ASP A 73 20.95 10.08 -4.94
CA ASP A 73 20.40 10.69 -3.75
C ASP A 73 19.08 9.98 -3.41
N ALA A 74 19.12 9.13 -2.38
CA ALA A 74 17.96 8.39 -1.91
C ALA A 74 16.82 9.30 -1.44
N SER A 75 17.07 10.61 -1.27
CA SER A 75 16.06 11.60 -0.93
C SER A 75 15.15 12.00 -2.10
N VAL A 76 15.53 11.71 -3.35
CA VAL A 76 14.75 12.08 -4.54
C VAL A 76 14.12 10.83 -5.20
N PRO A 77 12.77 10.80 -5.34
CA PRO A 77 12.08 9.75 -6.07
C PRO A 77 12.53 9.69 -7.55
N PRO A 78 12.45 8.50 -8.19
CA PRO A 78 12.64 8.41 -9.64
C PRO A 78 11.64 9.29 -10.40
N ALA A 79 11.99 9.69 -11.63
CA ALA A 79 11.07 10.40 -12.50
C ALA A 79 9.83 9.54 -12.78
N THR A 80 8.64 10.12 -12.63
CA THR A 80 7.35 9.43 -12.82
C THR A 80 6.51 10.04 -13.91
N ASP A 81 5.53 9.27 -14.35
CA ASP A 81 4.36 9.80 -15.06
C ASP A 81 3.76 10.99 -14.27
N ALA A 82 3.64 12.14 -14.93
CA ALA A 82 3.07 13.36 -14.36
C ALA A 82 1.62 13.19 -13.88
N ARG A 83 0.93 12.13 -14.32
CA ARG A 83 -0.45 11.78 -13.93
C ARG A 83 -0.51 10.95 -12.65
N LEU A 84 0.56 10.25 -12.28
CA LEU A 84 0.59 9.35 -11.13
C LEU A 84 0.16 10.02 -9.81
N PRO A 85 0.59 11.25 -9.46
CA PRO A 85 0.14 11.90 -8.24
C PRO A 85 -1.38 12.08 -8.16
N LYS A 86 -2.04 12.42 -9.28
CA LYS A 86 -3.52 12.54 -9.33
C LYS A 86 -4.20 11.18 -9.19
N VAL A 87 -3.61 10.13 -9.74
CA VAL A 87 -4.12 8.77 -9.58
C VAL A 87 -3.98 8.31 -8.13
N CYS A 88 -2.88 8.65 -7.44
CA CYS A 88 -2.73 8.38 -6.01
C CYS A 88 -3.76 9.12 -5.15
N GLU A 89 -4.09 10.38 -5.45
CA GLU A 89 -5.21 11.10 -4.81
C GLU A 89 -6.55 10.36 -5.01
N ALA A 90 -6.79 9.85 -6.22
CA ALA A 90 -7.99 9.07 -6.52
C ALA A 90 -8.04 7.74 -5.75
N VAL A 91 -6.91 7.03 -5.68
CA VAL A 91 -6.77 5.80 -4.89
C VAL A 91 -7.10 6.06 -3.42
N VAL A 92 -6.64 7.18 -2.87
CA VAL A 92 -6.97 7.61 -1.50
C VAL A 92 -8.49 7.74 -1.30
N LEU A 93 -9.18 8.45 -2.18
CA LEU A 93 -10.64 8.64 -2.10
C LEU A 93 -11.40 7.31 -2.23
N VAL A 94 -10.97 6.44 -3.15
CA VAL A 94 -11.58 5.11 -3.30
C VAL A 94 -11.33 4.27 -2.05
N CYS A 95 -10.12 4.26 -1.50
CA CYS A 95 -9.82 3.53 -0.26
C CYS A 95 -10.68 4.01 0.92
N GLN A 96 -10.93 5.33 1.02
CA GLN A 96 -11.81 5.89 2.05
C GLN A 96 -13.25 5.40 1.90
N CYS A 97 -13.78 5.42 0.67
CA CYS A 97 -15.09 4.82 0.36
C CYS A 97 -15.13 3.33 0.74
N LEU A 98 -14.12 2.56 0.34
CA LEU A 98 -14.03 1.12 0.63
C LEU A 98 -14.02 0.84 2.13
N VAL A 99 -13.25 1.59 2.92
CA VAL A 99 -13.21 1.43 4.38
C VAL A 99 -14.57 1.68 5.01
N VAL A 100 -15.26 2.75 4.61
CA VAL A 100 -16.61 3.06 5.14
C VAL A 100 -17.56 1.90 4.87
N LEU A 101 -17.57 1.39 3.63
CA LEU A 101 -18.47 0.31 3.25
C LEU A 101 -18.12 -1.03 3.91
N LEU A 102 -16.83 -1.38 4.00
CA LEU A 102 -16.40 -2.61 4.67
C LEU A 102 -16.78 -2.60 6.17
N LEU A 103 -16.70 -1.45 6.83
CA LEU A 103 -17.14 -1.32 8.22
C LEU A 103 -18.66 -1.48 8.35
N GLN A 104 -19.43 -0.88 7.43
CA GLN A 104 -20.89 -1.05 7.39
C GLN A 104 -21.31 -2.50 7.10
N GLU A 105 -20.54 -3.22 6.27
CA GLU A 105 -20.77 -4.65 6.00
C GLU A 105 -20.64 -5.52 7.26
N GLU A 106 -19.69 -5.22 8.14
CA GLU A 106 -19.58 -5.93 9.42
C GLU A 106 -20.74 -5.63 10.37
N GLU A 107 -21.27 -4.40 10.37
CA GLU A 107 -22.43 -4.05 11.19
C GLU A 107 -23.74 -4.67 10.68
N THR A 108 -23.91 -4.76 9.36
CA THR A 108 -25.16 -5.20 8.72
C THR A 108 -25.15 -6.67 8.32
N SER A 109 -24.02 -7.37 8.48
CA SER A 109 -23.77 -8.72 7.96
C SER A 109 -23.95 -8.84 6.43
N ALA A 110 -23.91 -7.72 5.70
CA ALA A 110 -23.85 -7.74 4.25
C ALA A 110 -22.46 -8.24 3.81
N ARG A 111 -22.41 -9.10 2.78
CA ARG A 111 -21.16 -9.68 2.25
C ARG A 111 -21.13 -9.49 0.74
N VAL A 112 -20.96 -8.25 0.30
CA VAL A 112 -20.96 -7.86 -1.12
C VAL A 112 -19.58 -7.36 -1.54
N LEU A 113 -19.05 -6.37 -0.83
CA LEU A 113 -17.81 -5.69 -1.15
C LEU A 113 -16.59 -6.55 -0.84
N LYS A 114 -16.51 -7.12 0.36
CA LYS A 114 -15.36 -7.97 0.75
C LYS A 114 -15.16 -9.12 -0.25
N PRO A 115 -16.16 -9.96 -0.59
CA PRO A 115 -15.99 -11.01 -1.60
C PRO A 115 -15.57 -10.47 -2.96
N ALA A 116 -16.17 -9.37 -3.43
CA ALA A 116 -15.85 -8.81 -4.75
C ALA A 116 -14.37 -8.36 -4.86
N LEU A 117 -13.82 -7.74 -3.82
CA LEU A 117 -12.40 -7.34 -3.76
C LEU A 117 -11.44 -8.55 -3.72
N LEU A 118 -11.89 -9.67 -3.16
CA LEU A 118 -11.12 -10.91 -3.08
C LEU A 118 -11.18 -11.69 -4.38
N GLU A 119 -12.34 -11.78 -5.01
CA GLU A 119 -12.57 -12.56 -6.24
C GLU A 119 -11.85 -11.96 -7.45
N ASP A 120 -11.81 -10.63 -7.58
CA ASP A 120 -11.14 -10.01 -8.72
C ASP A 120 -9.61 -9.94 -8.57
N GLY A 121 -9.07 -10.13 -7.37
CA GLY A 121 -7.63 -10.04 -7.06
C GLY A 121 -7.15 -8.63 -6.70
N THR A 122 -8.05 -7.72 -6.36
CA THR A 122 -7.73 -6.37 -5.88
C THR A 122 -6.88 -6.41 -4.61
N LEU A 123 -7.08 -7.42 -3.74
CA LEU A 123 -6.27 -7.61 -2.54
C LEU A 123 -4.77 -7.73 -2.85
N GLU A 124 -4.38 -8.65 -3.75
CA GLU A 124 -2.98 -8.83 -4.13
C GLU A 124 -2.42 -7.58 -4.82
N LEU A 125 -3.23 -6.98 -5.70
CA LEU A 125 -2.88 -5.75 -6.41
C LEU A 125 -2.58 -4.62 -5.42
N GLN A 126 -3.35 -4.51 -4.34
CA GLN A 126 -3.15 -3.54 -3.27
C GLN A 126 -1.84 -3.78 -2.50
N ILE A 127 -1.54 -5.04 -2.14
CA ILE A 127 -0.31 -5.42 -1.44
C ILE A 127 0.92 -5.08 -2.28
N ASP A 128 0.90 -5.45 -3.56
CA ASP A 128 1.98 -5.17 -4.50
C ASP A 128 2.15 -3.67 -4.75
N THR A 129 1.05 -2.91 -4.79
CA THR A 129 1.10 -1.45 -4.91
C THR A 129 1.77 -0.81 -3.70
N MET A 130 1.45 -1.25 -2.48
CA MET A 130 2.11 -0.79 -1.26
C MET A 130 3.61 -1.10 -1.26
N ARG A 131 4.01 -2.29 -1.74
CA ARG A 131 5.42 -2.68 -1.88
C ARG A 131 6.16 -1.77 -2.86
N LEU A 132 5.56 -1.47 -4.01
CA LEU A 132 6.13 -0.55 -5.01
C LEU A 132 6.22 0.87 -4.48
N LEU A 133 5.19 1.36 -3.77
CA LEU A 133 5.21 2.67 -3.12
C LEU A 133 6.30 2.76 -2.05
N ASP A 134 6.60 1.68 -1.34
CA ASP A 134 7.70 1.65 -0.36
C ASP A 134 9.08 1.71 -1.01
N ALA A 135 9.26 1.04 -2.16
CA ALA A 135 10.49 1.14 -2.94
C ALA A 135 10.65 2.49 -3.65
N PHE A 136 9.53 3.09 -4.07
CA PHE A 136 9.51 4.32 -4.87
C PHE A 136 9.70 5.58 -4.03
N LEU A 137 9.02 5.67 -2.87
CA LEU A 137 9.05 6.86 -2.03
C LEU A 137 10.24 6.81 -1.05
N PRO A 138 11.09 7.85 -0.98
CA PRO A 138 12.15 7.96 0.02
C PRO A 138 11.59 7.74 1.43
N ARG A 139 12.32 7.05 2.31
CA ARG A 139 11.98 7.03 3.74
C ARG A 139 12.41 8.36 4.33
N VAL A 140 11.47 9.30 4.42
CA VAL A 140 11.73 10.64 4.96
C VAL A 140 11.57 10.60 6.48
N SER A 141 12.71 10.61 7.19
CA SER A 141 12.72 11.12 8.57
C SER A 141 12.42 12.62 8.53
N LEU A 142 11.92 13.20 9.63
CA LEU A 142 11.52 14.62 9.81
C LEU A 142 12.50 15.69 9.27
N HIS A 143 13.69 15.32 8.82
CA HIS A 143 14.79 16.17 8.38
C HIS A 143 15.10 16.12 6.87
N ALA A 144 14.28 15.50 6.01
CA ALA A 144 14.57 15.45 4.57
C ALA A 144 14.37 16.80 3.85
N ALA A 145 15.12 17.00 2.77
CA ALA A 145 15.26 18.26 2.05
C ALA A 145 13.92 18.82 1.51
N PRO A 146 13.73 20.15 1.55
CA PRO A 146 12.45 20.83 1.27
C PRO A 146 12.02 20.87 -0.22
N ASN A 147 12.72 20.22 -1.15
CA ASN A 147 12.64 20.56 -2.58
C ASN A 147 11.92 19.55 -3.50
N THR A 148 11.31 18.47 -2.98
CA THR A 148 10.48 17.57 -3.81
C THR A 148 9.03 17.63 -3.38
N ASP A 149 8.16 18.21 -4.22
CA ASP A 149 6.72 18.18 -4.02
C ASP A 149 6.19 16.75 -4.19
N LEU A 150 5.95 16.10 -3.05
CA LEU A 150 5.38 14.76 -2.94
C LEU A 150 3.94 14.78 -2.43
N SER A 151 3.29 15.96 -2.43
CA SER A 151 1.95 16.15 -1.87
C SER A 151 0.90 15.22 -2.50
N GLY A 152 1.00 14.93 -3.80
CA GLY A 152 0.10 14.00 -4.48
C GLY A 152 0.29 12.52 -4.12
N PHE A 153 1.29 12.17 -3.28
CA PHE A 153 1.45 10.84 -2.68
C PHE A 153 1.08 10.83 -1.19
N ALA A 154 0.57 11.93 -0.64
CA ALA A 154 0.11 11.97 0.73
C ALA A 154 -1.01 10.95 0.95
N TYR A 155 -1.01 10.31 2.11
CA TYR A 155 -2.06 9.39 2.58
C TYR A 155 -2.24 8.07 1.80
N VAL A 156 -1.64 7.90 0.63
CA VAL A 156 -1.86 6.70 -0.19
C VAL A 156 -1.42 5.41 0.52
N LYS A 157 -0.23 5.38 1.12
CA LYS A 157 0.21 4.23 1.94
C LYS A 157 -0.72 4.01 3.14
N ARG A 158 -1.16 5.09 3.79
CA ARG A 158 -2.04 5.06 4.96
C ARG A 158 -3.39 4.44 4.62
N ASP A 159 -4.05 4.91 3.58
CA ASP A 159 -5.40 4.45 3.25
C ASP A 159 -5.40 3.06 2.60
N LEU A 160 -4.33 2.69 1.88
CA LEU A 160 -4.11 1.30 1.46
C LEU A 160 -3.93 0.37 2.67
N VAL A 161 -3.10 0.72 3.66
CA VAL A 161 -2.94 -0.17 4.82
C VAL A 161 -4.21 -0.26 5.67
N ARG A 162 -5.04 0.80 5.70
CA ARG A 162 -6.35 0.78 6.35
C ARG A 162 -7.31 -0.22 5.70
N VAL A 163 -7.46 -0.18 4.37
CA VAL A 163 -8.30 -1.17 3.66
C VAL A 163 -7.83 -2.59 3.95
N LEU A 164 -6.50 -2.83 3.89
CA LEU A 164 -5.93 -4.15 4.15
C LEU A 164 -6.22 -4.63 5.58
N GLY A 165 -6.03 -3.75 6.57
CA GLY A 165 -6.32 -4.03 7.97
C GLY A 165 -7.80 -4.29 8.26
N THR A 166 -8.70 -3.57 7.57
CA THR A 166 -10.15 -3.80 7.68
C THR A 166 -10.55 -5.16 7.09
N LEU A 167 -10.03 -5.51 5.91
CA LEU A 167 -10.31 -6.81 5.29
C LEU A 167 -9.86 -7.99 6.17
N ALA A 168 -8.70 -7.85 6.83
CA ALA A 168 -8.11 -8.88 7.69
C ALA A 168 -8.77 -9.02 9.07
N TYR A 169 -9.68 -8.13 9.46
CA TYR A 169 -10.27 -8.17 10.80
C TYR A 169 -11.14 -9.42 10.96
N GLU A 170 -10.77 -10.28 11.92
CA GLU A 170 -11.49 -11.50 12.29
C GLU A 170 -11.81 -12.45 11.12
N ASP A 171 -10.95 -12.45 10.10
CA ASP A 171 -11.14 -13.23 8.87
C ASP A 171 -9.89 -14.05 8.55
N ARG A 172 -9.90 -15.31 8.94
CA ARG A 172 -8.75 -16.22 8.85
C ARG A 172 -8.31 -16.44 7.40
N ASP A 173 -9.26 -16.59 6.48
CA ASP A 173 -8.97 -16.82 5.06
C ASP A 173 -8.29 -15.60 4.44
N VAL A 174 -8.77 -14.40 4.77
CA VAL A 174 -8.14 -13.16 4.32
C VAL A 174 -6.75 -12.98 4.93
N GLN A 175 -6.58 -13.25 6.24
CA GLN A 175 -5.27 -13.20 6.89
C GLN A 175 -4.25 -14.13 6.21
N ASP A 176 -4.64 -15.38 5.93
CA ASP A 176 -3.78 -16.37 5.28
C ASP A 176 -3.46 -15.99 3.83
N ARG A 177 -4.44 -15.43 3.12
CA ARG A 177 -4.25 -14.93 1.76
C ARG A 177 -3.28 -13.74 1.72
N ILE A 178 -3.40 -12.81 2.67
CA ILE A 178 -2.45 -11.69 2.82
C ILE A 178 -1.05 -12.20 3.12
N ARG A 179 -0.90 -13.20 4.00
CA ARG A 179 0.39 -13.85 4.24
C ARG A 179 0.96 -14.48 2.99
N ALA A 180 0.16 -15.23 2.22
CA ALA A 180 0.59 -15.87 0.99
C ALA A 180 1.10 -14.86 -0.06
N ALA A 181 0.52 -13.66 -0.10
CA ALA A 181 0.97 -12.55 -0.95
C ALA A 181 2.18 -11.77 -0.38
N GLY A 182 2.76 -12.20 0.75
CA GLY A 182 3.85 -11.50 1.43
C GLY A 182 3.43 -10.18 2.06
N GLY A 183 2.13 -9.98 2.33
CA GLY A 183 1.57 -8.74 2.84
C GLY A 183 1.94 -8.44 4.28
N VAL A 184 2.20 -9.45 5.12
CA VAL A 184 2.63 -9.26 6.52
C VAL A 184 3.92 -8.43 6.59
N GLN A 185 4.93 -8.77 5.78
CA GLN A 185 6.19 -8.03 5.71
C GLN A 185 5.99 -6.60 5.15
N VAL A 186 5.08 -6.44 4.18
CA VAL A 186 4.75 -5.13 3.62
C VAL A 186 4.17 -4.22 4.71
N VAL A 187 3.22 -4.72 5.51
CA VAL A 187 2.64 -3.96 6.62
C VAL A 187 3.68 -3.63 7.68
N LEU A 188 4.56 -4.59 8.03
CA LEU A 188 5.66 -4.35 8.98
C LEU A 188 6.59 -3.22 8.55
N ASN A 189 6.92 -3.15 7.25
CA ASN A 189 7.77 -2.08 6.72
C ASN A 189 7.11 -0.69 6.81
N LEU A 190 5.78 -0.63 6.92
CA LEU A 190 5.01 0.60 7.11
C LEU A 190 4.85 1.00 8.59
N CYS A 191 5.29 0.18 9.54
CA CYS A 191 5.27 0.49 10.98
C CYS A 191 6.41 1.45 11.39
N VAL A 192 6.69 2.45 10.57
CA VAL A 192 7.73 3.47 10.76
C VAL A 192 7.12 4.86 10.71
N GLU A 193 7.76 5.83 11.35
CA GLU A 193 7.34 7.22 11.26
C GLU A 193 7.60 7.76 9.85
N ASP A 194 6.58 8.37 9.25
CA ASP A 194 6.67 9.10 7.98
C ASP A 194 5.96 10.44 8.16
N ALA A 195 6.72 11.54 8.25
CA ALA A 195 6.18 12.88 8.48
C ALA A 195 5.20 13.33 7.36
N ARG A 196 5.31 12.75 6.17
CA ARG A 196 4.43 13.06 5.02
C ARG A 196 3.15 12.23 5.03
N ASN A 197 3.11 11.20 5.86
CA ASN A 197 1.97 10.29 6.00
C ASN A 197 1.54 10.22 7.47
N PRO A 198 0.95 11.31 8.02
CA PRO A 198 0.40 11.30 9.37
C PRO A 198 -0.50 10.10 9.60
N TYR A 199 -0.32 9.45 10.74
CA TYR A 199 -1.04 8.26 11.19
C TYR A 199 -0.76 6.96 10.42
N LEU A 200 0.19 6.93 9.48
CA LEU A 200 0.55 5.70 8.77
C LEU A 200 1.02 4.60 9.72
N ARG A 201 1.90 4.92 10.66
CA ARG A 201 2.44 3.96 11.62
C ARG A 201 1.33 3.32 12.46
N GLU A 202 0.42 4.13 12.97
CA GLU A 202 -0.69 3.73 13.82
C GLU A 202 -1.65 2.81 13.07
N HIS A 203 -1.98 3.16 11.82
CA HIS A 203 -2.82 2.31 10.96
C HIS A 203 -2.10 1.02 10.54
N ALA A 204 -0.78 1.06 10.32
CA ALA A 204 0.01 -0.13 10.04
C ALA A 204 0.06 -1.07 11.25
N ILE A 205 0.23 -0.53 12.47
CA ILE A 205 0.17 -1.31 13.72
C ILE A 205 -1.22 -1.93 13.90
N LEU A 206 -2.29 -1.19 13.61
CA LEU A 206 -3.65 -1.72 13.68
C LEU A 206 -3.88 -2.85 12.67
N ALA A 207 -3.45 -2.68 11.43
CA ALA A 207 -3.54 -3.71 10.40
C ALA A 207 -2.73 -4.95 10.78
N LEU A 208 -1.51 -4.75 11.31
CA LEU A 208 -0.67 -5.83 11.81
C LEU A 208 -1.34 -6.59 12.96
N ARG A 209 -1.93 -5.88 13.93
CA ARG A 209 -2.72 -6.51 15.00
C ARG A 209 -3.82 -7.39 14.43
N ASN A 210 -4.58 -6.89 13.45
CA ASN A 210 -5.66 -7.65 12.83
C ASN A 210 -5.14 -8.88 12.06
N LEU A 211 -3.98 -8.77 11.40
CA LEU A 211 -3.34 -9.89 10.71
C LEU A 211 -2.86 -11.00 11.65
N LEU A 212 -2.46 -10.65 12.87
CA LEU A 212 -1.89 -11.59 13.84
C LEU A 212 -2.94 -12.18 14.79
N LYS A 213 -4.11 -11.54 14.89
CA LYS A 213 -5.16 -11.95 15.81
C LYS A 213 -5.62 -13.37 15.48
N ASP A 214 -5.46 -14.27 16.44
CA ASP A 214 -5.83 -15.69 16.33
C ASP A 214 -5.18 -16.40 15.12
N ASN A 215 -4.00 -15.93 14.69
CA ASN A 215 -3.26 -16.48 13.57
C ASN A 215 -1.79 -16.79 13.90
N THR A 216 -1.54 -18.01 14.35
CA THR A 216 -0.22 -18.47 14.78
C THR A 216 0.80 -18.47 13.64
N GLU A 217 0.40 -18.81 12.42
CA GLU A 217 1.27 -18.82 11.24
C GLU A 217 1.72 -17.41 10.85
N ASN A 218 0.84 -16.41 11.00
CA ASN A 218 1.23 -15.01 10.84
C ASN A 218 2.13 -14.54 12.00
N GLN A 219 1.91 -15.01 13.23
CA GLN A 219 2.74 -14.71 14.39
C GLN A 219 4.17 -15.26 14.26
N GLN A 220 4.31 -16.47 13.71
CA GLN A 220 5.61 -17.11 13.48
C GLN A 220 6.52 -16.27 12.57
N ILE A 221 5.98 -15.56 11.58
CA ILE A 221 6.76 -14.64 10.73
C ILE A 221 7.48 -13.58 11.57
N LEU A 222 6.84 -13.05 12.62
CA LEU A 222 7.48 -12.07 13.50
C LEU A 222 8.60 -12.68 14.33
N GLU A 223 8.43 -13.93 14.78
CA GLU A 223 9.44 -14.64 15.55
C GLU A 223 10.69 -14.90 14.70
N GLU A 224 10.50 -15.36 13.45
CA GLU A 224 11.59 -15.58 12.50
C GLU A 224 12.36 -14.29 12.17
N LEU A 225 11.65 -13.15 12.03
CA LEU A 225 12.27 -11.85 11.81
C LEU A 225 13.06 -11.37 13.03
N LYS A 226 12.55 -11.59 14.25
CA LYS A 226 13.28 -11.29 15.49
C LYS A 226 14.55 -12.14 15.62
N LEU A 227 14.49 -13.42 15.25
CA LEU A 227 15.65 -14.33 15.28
C LEU A 227 16.73 -13.91 14.27
N THR A 228 16.33 -13.35 13.13
CA THR A 228 17.26 -12.79 12.14
C THR A 228 17.86 -11.45 12.59
N GLY A 229 17.15 -10.73 13.47
CA GLY A 229 17.57 -9.45 14.05
C GLY A 229 18.25 -9.54 15.42
N VAL A 230 18.71 -10.71 15.87
CA VAL A 230 19.46 -10.82 17.13
C VAL A 230 20.82 -10.14 16.97
N GLU A 231 20.87 -8.92 17.48
CA GLU A 231 22.06 -8.15 17.77
C GLU A 231 23.04 -8.99 18.60
N ASP A 232 24.28 -9.12 18.13
CA ASP A 232 25.40 -9.34 19.04
C ASP A 232 25.51 -8.09 19.93
N ALA A 233 25.92 -8.26 21.19
CA ALA A 233 25.98 -7.22 22.23
C ALA A 233 26.93 -6.03 21.93
N SER A 234 27.35 -5.88 20.67
CA SER A 234 28.16 -4.81 20.12
C SER A 234 27.43 -3.90 19.12
N GLY A 235 26.17 -4.18 18.73
CA GLY A 235 25.38 -3.28 17.89
C GLY A 235 25.95 -3.06 16.48
N ILE A 236 26.68 -4.03 15.92
CA ILE A 236 27.22 -3.96 14.56
C ILE A 236 26.68 -5.12 13.73
N LEU A 237 25.78 -4.82 12.79
CA LEU A 237 25.29 -5.77 11.80
C LEU A 237 26.46 -6.25 10.91
N ARG A 238 26.82 -7.53 11.01
CA ARG A 238 27.70 -8.19 10.04
C ARG A 238 26.91 -9.19 9.19
N ASP A 239 27.07 -9.04 7.89
CA ASP A 239 26.49 -9.91 6.88
C ASP A 239 27.00 -11.35 7.09
N VAL A 240 26.08 -12.28 7.39
CA VAL A 240 26.43 -13.70 7.56
C VAL A 240 26.72 -14.27 6.17
N ARG A 241 27.99 -14.24 5.77
CA ARG A 241 28.46 -15.03 4.62
C ARG A 241 28.11 -16.49 4.90
N ARG A 242 27.16 -17.05 4.13
CA ARG A 242 26.92 -18.49 4.03
C ARG A 242 28.25 -19.18 3.70
N GLY A 243 28.83 -19.83 4.69
CA GLY A 243 30.00 -20.67 4.50
C GLY A 243 29.65 -21.84 3.59
N ALA A 244 30.28 -21.90 2.42
CA ALA A 244 30.46 -23.12 1.68
C ALA A 244 31.04 -24.19 2.61
N ARG A 245 30.42 -25.37 2.66
CA ARG A 245 31.05 -26.55 3.25
C ARG A 245 31.68 -27.38 2.12
N PRO A 246 32.91 -27.89 2.32
CA PRO A 246 33.51 -28.89 1.44
C PRO A 246 32.78 -30.23 1.53
#